data_AF-A0A5Q0TM02-F1
#
_entry.id   AF-A0A5Q0TM02-F1
#
_cell.length_a   1.000
_cell.length_b   1.000
_cell.length_c   1.000
_cell.angle_alpha   90.00
_cell.angle_beta   90.00
_cell.angle_gamma   90.00
#
_symmetry.space_group_name_H-M   'P 1'
#
loop_
_entity.id
_entity.type
_entity.pdbx_description
1 polymer ?
#
loop_
_entity_poly.entity_id
_entity_poly.type
_entity_poly.pdbx_seq_one_letter_code
_entity_poly.pdbx_strand_id
1 'polypeptide(L)' 'MVYLTRDAIKEDVEEYIRYYNHERLHTTLGDLTPIDYEKLQSQVSYWA' A
#
# COMPACT_ATOMS: atom_id res chain seq x y z
N MET A 1 8.05 -19.64 -4.97
CA MET A 1 7.33 -19.17 -6.17
C MET A 1 8.35 -18.95 -7.26
N VAL A 2 8.19 -19.58 -8.42
CA VAL A 2 9.09 -19.41 -9.57
C VAL A 2 8.22 -18.89 -10.72
N TYR A 3 8.57 -17.73 -11.26
CA TYR A 3 7.84 -17.16 -12.39
C TYR A 3 8.48 -17.60 -13.70
N LEU A 4 7.64 -18.03 -14.65
CA LEU A 4 8.10 -18.55 -15.95
C LEU A 4 8.24 -17.47 -17.01
N THR A 5 7.60 -16.31 -16.81
CA THR A 5 7.62 -15.19 -17.75
C THR A 5 7.79 -13.87 -17.01
N ARG A 6 8.34 -12.87 -17.72
CA ARG A 6 8.42 -11.49 -17.22
C ARG A 6 7.04 -10.92 -16.90
N ASP A 7 6.03 -11.28 -17.69
CA ASP A 7 4.67 -10.76 -17.51
C ASP A 7 4.04 -11.28 -16.22
N ALA A 8 4.26 -12.56 -15.87
CA ALA A 8 3.80 -13.11 -14.61
C ALA A 8 4.45 -12.42 -13.38
N ILE A 9 5.73 -12.06 -13.48
CA ILE A 9 6.41 -11.27 -12.43
C ILE A 9 5.74 -9.90 -12.31
N LYS A 10 5.45 -9.26 -13.46
CA LYS A 10 4.88 -7.92 -13.49
C LYS A 10 3.50 -7.90 -12.83
N GLU A 11 2.64 -8.84 -13.19
CA GLU A 11 1.28 -8.96 -12.64
C GLU A 11 1.31 -9.15 -11.11
N ASP A 12 2.14 -10.05 -10.62
CA ASP A 12 2.25 -10.33 -9.19
C ASP A 12 2.83 -9.14 -8.40
N VAL A 13 3.80 -8.42 -8.97
CA VAL A 13 4.32 -7.19 -8.36
C VAL A 13 3.26 -6.09 -8.33
N GLU A 14 2.48 -5.92 -9.41
CA GLU A 14 1.39 -4.94 -9.46
C GLU A 14 0.31 -5.27 -8.43
N GLU A 15 -0.05 -6.55 -8.29
CA GLU A 15 -1.00 -7.01 -7.27
C GLU A 15 -0.48 -6.78 -5.86
N TYR A 16 0.80 -7.10 -5.59
CA TYR A 16 1.41 -6.86 -4.30
C TYR A 16 1.42 -5.38 -3.92
N ILE A 17 1.76 -4.50 -4.86
CA ILE A 17 1.74 -3.04 -4.64
C ILE A 17 0.31 -2.58 -4.33
N ARG A 18 -0.68 -3.07 -5.08
CA ARG A 18 -2.10 -2.74 -4.85
C ARG A 18 -2.54 -3.16 -3.46
N TYR A 19 -2.26 -4.41 -3.08
CA TYR A 19 -2.57 -4.94 -1.76
C TYR A 19 -1.92 -4.10 -0.65
N TYR A 20 -0.60 -3.86 -0.75
CA TYR A 20 0.12 -3.14 0.28
C TYR A 20 -0.40 -1.70 0.44
N ASN A 21 -0.56 -0.97 -0.65
CA ASN A 21 -0.90 0.46 -0.58
C ASN A 21 -2.38 0.70 -0.23
N HIS A 22 -3.29 -0.13 -0.74
CA HIS A 22 -4.73 0.16 -0.70
C HIS A 22 -5.55 -0.78 0.20
N GLU A 23 -5.05 -1.97 0.54
CA GLU A 23 -5.88 -2.98 1.21
C GLU A 23 -5.33 -3.41 2.56
N ARG A 24 -4.00 -3.42 2.72
CA ARG A 24 -3.34 -3.93 3.92
C ARG A 24 -3.61 -3.01 5.11
N LEU A 25 -4.27 -3.54 6.15
CA LEU A 25 -4.47 -2.83 7.41
C LEU A 25 -3.33 -3.13 8.38
N HIS A 26 -2.83 -2.09 9.05
CA HIS A 26 -1.77 -2.20 10.05
C HIS A 26 -2.23 -1.63 11.38
N THR A 27 -2.16 -2.43 12.44
CA THR A 27 -2.50 -2.00 13.82
C THR A 27 -1.65 -0.80 14.27
N THR A 28 -0.40 -0.73 13.84
CA THR A 28 0.49 0.42 14.10
C THR A 28 0.07 1.71 13.41
N LEU A 29 -0.71 1.60 12.33
CA LEU A 29 -1.31 2.74 11.61
C LEU A 29 -2.75 3.02 12.08
N GLY A 30 -3.18 2.40 13.18
CA GLY A 30 -4.56 2.54 13.68
C GLY A 30 -5.58 1.78 12.85
N ASP A 31 -5.20 0.62 12.31
CA ASP A 31 -6.03 -0.20 11.42
C ASP A 31 -6.46 0.52 10.14
N LEU A 32 -5.65 1.48 9.70
CA LEU A 32 -5.77 2.14 8.41
C LEU A 32 -4.89 1.47 7.36
N THR A 33 -5.28 1.66 6.10
CA THR A 33 -4.42 1.37 4.95
C THR A 33 -3.26 2.38 4.92
N PRO A 34 -2.09 2.05 4.35
CA PRO A 34 -0.99 3.00 4.23
C PRO A 34 -1.39 4.30 3.55
N ILE A 35 -2.15 4.24 2.45
CA ILE A 35 -2.56 5.45 1.74
C ILE A 35 -3.51 6.34 2.55
N ASP A 36 -4.41 5.75 3.34
CA ASP A 36 -5.34 6.54 4.15
C ASP A 36 -4.66 7.14 5.37
N TYR A 37 -3.68 6.43 5.94
CA TYR A 37 -2.82 6.99 6.97
C TYR A 37 -2.03 8.20 6.45
N GLU A 38 -1.42 8.10 5.27
CA GLU A 38 -0.68 9.22 4.65
C GLU A 38 -1.58 10.43 4.37
N LYS A 39 -2.79 10.21 3.85
CA LYS A 39 -3.78 11.29 3.63
C LYS A 39 -4.13 12.00 4.94
N LEU A 40 -4.29 11.26 6.04
CA LEU A 40 -4.55 11.84 7.35
C LEU A 40 -3.38 12.73 7.80
N GLN A 41 -2.14 12.26 7.66
CA GLN A 41 -0.95 13.04 8.03
C GLN A 41 -0.78 14.30 7.18
N SER A 42 -1.05 14.21 5.87
CA SER A 42 -1.00 15.36 4.95
C SER A 42 -2.06 16.43 5.25
N GLN A 43 -3.18 16.08 5.90
CA GLN A 43 -4.17 17.06 6.35
C GLN A 43 -3.72 17.77 7.64
N VAL A 44 -2.92 17.11 8.47
CA VAL A 44 -2.42 17.67 9.74
C VAL A 44 -1.22 18.61 9.50
N SER A 45 -0.46 18.44 8.41
CA SER A 45 0.70 19.30 8.10
C SER A 45 0.38 20.75 7.72
N TYR A 46 -0.90 21.13 7.59
CA TYR A 46 -1.32 22.52 7.30
C TYR A 46 -1.70 23.34 8.55
N TRP A 47 -1.46 22.82 9.76
CA TRP A 47 -1.75 23.51 11.03
C TRP A 47 -0.51 23.92 11.83
N ALA A 48 0.62 24.16 11.15
CA ALA A 48 1.84 24.72 11.76
C ALA A 48 2.17 26.10 11.17
#